data_AF-A0A3D4X015-F1
#
_entry.id   AF-A0A3D4X015-F1
#
_cell.length_a   1.000
_cell.length_b   1.000
_cell.length_c   1.000
_cell.angle_alpha   90.00
_cell.angle_beta   90.00
_cell.angle_gamma   90.00
#
_symmetry.space_group_name_H-M   'P 1'
#
loop_
_entity.id
_entity.type
_entity.pdbx_description
1 polymer ?
#
loop_
_entity_poly.entity_id
_entity_poly.type
_entity_poly.pdbx_seq_one_letter_code
_entity_poly.pdbx_strand_id
1 'polypeptide(L)'
;MNEATSVRAGMAWTRDVLTQWRSWTKAHLGTTILLSALAFAFGWLWNTYIMAVNLEGYAVGPDERTIATAEGHAGNGLFWLLFFSLLSGLATYGWQRGWKNLWADLATIPRRFGETMSQSRSAATAMLLWGVSISLVISTLISSAVSLALGLVLLTLAATPIGTILNFALIRLWKALCGIATPKAGVGAVLLVGPFMVMIGEALGLFVDWLIGSWLIGLILGLVSAIASVILARGVSATKAAVVLFGLTLGLSNLRTRAAWADDGGWNECVSASGEPCSDLGLAGVFAWFGSEGAGAVLANAAVGGTFAGVGAALGVGLGSVAASLAVAAAQAASVPGQRSAGAGRHAAEPAQAEPAQAEQVQDEPVQAEPPQADSPADQPWQAAA
;
A
#
# COMPACT_ATOMS: atom_id res chain seq x y z
N MET A 1 1.43 1.36 -27.99
CA MET A 1 2.50 1.33 -26.96
C MET A 1 2.86 -0.13 -26.71
N ASN A 2 4.11 -0.51 -26.93
CA ASN A 2 4.56 -1.90 -26.77
C ASN A 2 4.55 -2.31 -25.30
N GLU A 3 3.83 -3.36 -24.93
CA GLU A 3 3.76 -3.86 -23.55
C GLU A 3 5.15 -4.15 -22.96
N ALA A 4 6.09 -4.57 -23.81
CA ALA A 4 7.49 -4.82 -23.45
C ALA A 4 8.22 -3.58 -22.90
N THR A 5 7.93 -2.36 -23.37
CA THR A 5 8.56 -1.14 -22.83
C THR A 5 8.06 -0.84 -21.43
N SER A 6 6.80 -1.19 -21.13
CA SER A 6 6.20 -0.95 -19.82
C SER A 6 6.69 -1.91 -18.74
N VAL A 7 7.02 -3.16 -19.09
CA VAL A 7 7.55 -4.15 -18.15
C VAL A 7 8.99 -3.83 -17.77
N ARG A 8 9.83 -3.46 -18.76
CA ARG A 8 11.21 -3.01 -18.49
C ARG A 8 11.24 -1.74 -17.63
N ALA A 9 10.35 -0.78 -17.90
CA ALA A 9 10.22 0.43 -17.10
C ALA A 9 9.83 0.12 -15.65
N GLY A 10 8.87 -0.80 -15.44
CA GLY A 10 8.49 -1.25 -14.11
C GLY A 10 9.64 -1.92 -13.36
N MET A 11 10.38 -2.83 -14.01
CA MET A 11 11.54 -3.49 -13.40
C MET A 11 12.68 -2.51 -13.06
N ALA A 12 12.97 -1.57 -13.96
CA ALA A 12 13.98 -0.53 -13.72
C ALA A 12 13.61 0.32 -12.51
N TRP A 13 12.35 0.77 -12.42
CA TRP A 13 11.87 1.55 -11.29
C TRP A 13 11.92 0.76 -9.97
N THR A 14 11.48 -0.51 -9.96
CA THR A 14 11.56 -1.35 -8.75
C THR A 14 13.00 -1.50 -8.29
N ARG A 15 13.95 -1.65 -9.22
CA ARG A 15 15.39 -1.69 -8.91
C ARG A 15 15.85 -0.35 -8.31
N ASP A 16 15.42 0.78 -8.86
CA ASP A 16 15.79 2.10 -8.36
C ASP A 16 15.22 2.34 -6.95
N VAL A 17 13.98 1.94 -6.70
CA VAL A 17 13.37 1.95 -5.35
C VAL A 17 14.15 1.08 -4.37
N LEU A 18 14.50 -0.15 -4.76
CA LEU A 18 15.24 -1.07 -3.89
C LEU A 18 16.67 -0.60 -3.61
N THR A 19 17.34 -0.02 -4.60
CA THR A 19 18.69 0.53 -4.42
C THR A 19 18.68 1.75 -3.51
N GLN A 20 17.71 2.65 -3.69
CA GLN A 20 17.52 3.81 -2.82
C GLN A 20 17.14 3.39 -1.39
N TRP A 21 16.18 2.48 -1.26
CA TRP A 21 15.78 1.88 0.02
C TRP A 21 17.00 1.30 0.75
N ARG A 22 17.77 0.45 0.09
CA ARG A 22 18.96 -0.19 0.67
C ARG A 22 20.04 0.82 1.04
N SER A 23 20.29 1.80 0.17
CA SER A 23 21.29 2.85 0.43
C SER A 23 20.91 3.68 1.65
N TRP A 24 19.64 4.08 1.74
CA TRP A 24 19.15 4.89 2.84
C TRP A 24 19.16 4.11 4.16
N THR A 25 18.68 2.87 4.17
CA THR A 25 18.65 2.02 5.36
C THR A 25 20.06 1.73 5.88
N LYS A 26 21.05 1.56 4.99
CA LYS A 26 22.45 1.43 5.41
C LYS A 26 22.98 2.70 6.07
N ALA A 27 22.67 3.87 5.49
CA ALA A 27 23.12 5.15 6.03
C ALA A 27 22.48 5.48 7.39
N HIS A 28 21.27 4.98 7.65
CA HIS A 28 20.48 5.27 8.86
C HIS A 28 20.19 4.00 9.69
N LEU A 29 21.10 3.02 9.64
CA LEU A 29 20.87 1.70 10.24
C LEU A 29 20.52 1.79 11.73
N GLY A 30 21.18 2.67 12.48
CA GLY A 30 20.89 2.87 13.91
C GLY A 30 19.46 3.34 14.16
N THR A 31 18.97 4.31 13.37
CA THR A 31 17.59 4.79 13.44
C THR A 31 16.60 3.70 13.05
N THR A 32 16.88 2.94 11.99
CA THR A 32 16.02 1.83 11.57
C THR A 32 15.92 0.76 12.67
N ILE A 33 17.05 0.35 13.25
CA ILE A 33 17.08 -0.62 14.36
C ILE A 33 16.30 -0.09 15.56
N LEU A 34 16.50 1.18 15.93
CA LEU A 34 15.78 1.79 17.06
C LEU A 34 14.26 1.81 16.82
N LEU A 35 13.81 2.27 15.65
CA LEU A 35 12.38 2.31 15.31
C LEU A 35 11.77 0.90 15.23
N SER A 36 12.51 -0.07 14.68
CA SER A 36 12.09 -1.48 14.68
C SER A 36 12.02 -2.09 16.07
N ALA A 37 12.96 -1.77 16.96
CA ALA A 37 12.95 -2.24 18.34
C ALA A 37 11.79 -1.63 19.14
N LEU A 38 11.53 -0.33 18.96
CA LEU A 38 10.38 0.34 19.58
C LEU A 38 9.05 -0.21 19.06
N ALA A 39 8.94 -0.46 17.75
CA ALA A 39 7.77 -1.08 17.15
C ALA A 39 7.58 -2.53 17.63
N PHE A 40 8.67 -3.30 17.75
CA PHE A 40 8.63 -4.64 18.33
C PHE A 40 8.13 -4.60 19.77
N ALA A 41 8.73 -3.76 20.62
CA ALA A 41 8.34 -3.66 22.03
C ALA A 41 6.88 -3.25 22.18
N PHE A 42 6.41 -2.25 21.41
CA PHE A 42 5.02 -1.85 21.43
C PHE A 42 4.09 -2.96 20.93
N GLY A 43 4.40 -3.57 19.78
CA GLY A 43 3.60 -4.65 19.22
C GLY A 43 3.52 -5.85 20.17
N TRP A 44 4.64 -6.22 20.79
CA TRP A 44 4.71 -7.29 21.79
C TRP A 44 3.85 -6.95 23.02
N LEU A 45 4.11 -5.82 23.68
CA LEU A 45 3.36 -5.42 24.89
C LEU A 45 1.86 -5.30 24.63
N TRP A 46 1.47 -4.72 23.49
CA TRP A 46 0.06 -4.55 23.16
C TRP A 46 -0.62 -5.87 22.81
N ASN A 47 0.05 -6.77 22.09
CA ASN A 47 -0.47 -8.13 21.85
C ASN A 47 -0.62 -8.90 23.16
N THR A 48 0.40 -8.86 24.04
CA THR A 48 0.34 -9.49 25.35
C THR A 48 -0.83 -8.95 26.16
N TYR A 49 -1.02 -7.63 26.20
CA TYR A 49 -2.15 -7.03 26.90
C TYR A 49 -3.50 -7.50 26.35
N ILE A 50 -3.68 -7.47 25.02
CA ILE A 50 -4.94 -7.92 24.41
C ILE A 50 -5.19 -9.39 24.71
N MET A 51 -4.20 -10.26 24.52
CA MET A 51 -4.38 -11.70 24.77
C MET A 51 -4.61 -11.99 26.25
N ALA A 52 -3.74 -11.50 27.13
CA ALA A 52 -3.84 -11.78 28.57
C ALA A 52 -5.09 -11.17 29.20
N VAL A 53 -5.44 -9.92 28.88
CA VAL A 53 -6.47 -9.17 29.62
C VAL A 53 -7.80 -9.07 28.89
N ASN A 54 -7.81 -8.94 27.56
CA ASN A 54 -9.07 -8.75 26.82
C ASN A 54 -9.63 -10.07 26.31
N LEU A 55 -8.76 -10.96 25.82
CA LEU A 55 -9.16 -12.27 25.29
C LEU A 55 -9.09 -13.36 26.36
N GLU A 56 -8.47 -13.06 27.51
CA GLU A 56 -8.25 -14.02 28.59
C GLU A 56 -7.54 -15.31 28.12
N GLY A 57 -6.62 -15.19 27.15
CA GLY A 57 -6.04 -16.37 26.51
C GLY A 57 -5.20 -16.08 25.27
N TYR A 58 -4.44 -17.08 24.81
CA TYR A 58 -3.71 -17.01 23.53
C TYR A 58 -4.48 -17.61 22.36
N ALA A 59 -5.56 -18.34 22.61
CA ALA A 59 -6.37 -19.07 21.65
C ALA A 59 -7.76 -18.46 21.61
N VAL A 60 -8.20 -18.13 20.41
CA VAL A 60 -9.35 -17.25 20.22
C VAL A 60 -10.33 -17.91 19.26
N GLY A 61 -11.63 -17.83 19.60
CA GLY A 61 -12.69 -18.33 18.76
C GLY A 61 -12.66 -17.73 17.34
N PRO A 62 -13.19 -18.43 16.33
CA PRO A 62 -13.16 -17.95 14.95
C PRO A 62 -14.08 -16.73 14.73
N ASP A 63 -15.07 -16.55 15.60
CA ASP A 63 -16.04 -15.45 15.54
C ASP A 63 -15.59 -14.22 16.34
N GLU A 64 -14.55 -14.36 17.17
CA GLU A 64 -14.01 -13.26 17.96
C GLU A 64 -13.22 -12.30 17.06
N ARG A 65 -13.52 -11.00 17.17
CA ARG A 65 -12.78 -9.98 16.42
C ARG A 65 -11.62 -9.50 17.25
N THR A 66 -10.41 -9.86 16.86
CA THR A 66 -9.19 -9.38 17.52
C THR A 66 -8.17 -8.84 16.52
N ILE A 67 -7.31 -7.93 17.02
CA ILE A 67 -6.10 -7.46 16.31
C ILE A 67 -4.85 -8.21 16.77
N ALA A 68 -4.98 -9.09 17.77
CA ALA A 68 -3.86 -9.83 18.33
C ALA A 68 -3.45 -11.00 17.42
N THR A 69 -2.18 -11.38 17.46
CA THR A 69 -1.62 -12.57 16.82
C THR A 69 -1.84 -13.83 17.66
N ALA A 70 -3.06 -14.00 18.15
CA ALA A 70 -3.51 -15.19 18.86
C ALA A 70 -3.53 -16.43 17.94
N GLU A 71 -3.58 -17.62 18.52
CA GLU A 71 -3.79 -18.86 17.79
C GLU A 71 -5.10 -18.81 16.99
N GLY A 72 -5.07 -19.33 15.76
CA GLY A 72 -6.16 -19.17 14.79
C GLY A 72 -6.19 -17.81 14.09
N HIS A 73 -5.50 -16.80 14.62
CA HIS A 73 -5.47 -15.42 14.13
C HIS A 73 -4.05 -14.92 13.82
N ALA A 74 -3.09 -15.81 13.59
CA ALA A 74 -1.72 -15.46 13.23
C ALA A 74 -1.62 -14.53 11.99
N GLY A 75 -2.63 -14.59 11.10
CA GLY A 75 -2.78 -13.66 9.97
C GLY A 75 -2.86 -12.18 10.37
N ASN A 76 -3.23 -11.87 11.62
CA ASN A 76 -3.19 -10.52 12.17
C ASN A 76 -1.77 -9.95 12.28
N GLY A 77 -0.73 -10.76 12.12
CA GLY A 77 0.64 -10.26 11.93
C GLY A 77 0.73 -9.28 10.76
N LEU A 78 -0.08 -9.50 9.71
CA LEU A 78 -0.15 -8.58 8.58
C LEU A 78 -0.68 -7.19 8.98
N PHE A 79 -1.60 -7.11 9.94
CA PHE A 79 -2.08 -5.82 10.46
C PHE A 79 -0.92 -5.06 11.10
N TRP A 80 -0.16 -5.70 11.99
CA TRP A 80 0.99 -5.09 12.66
C TRP A 80 2.08 -4.66 11.67
N LEU A 81 2.36 -5.50 10.68
CA LEU A 81 3.31 -5.17 9.61
C LEU A 81 2.87 -3.94 8.82
N LEU A 82 1.62 -3.90 8.36
CA LEU A 82 1.10 -2.79 7.56
C LEU A 82 1.02 -1.50 8.38
N PHE A 83 0.50 -1.58 9.61
CA PHE A 83 0.35 -0.43 10.50
C PHE A 83 1.69 0.21 10.85
N PHE A 84 2.69 -0.58 11.26
CA PHE A 84 4.01 -0.04 11.57
C PHE A 84 4.82 0.35 10.33
N SER A 85 4.59 -0.29 9.17
CA SER A 85 5.11 0.20 7.89
C SER A 85 4.57 1.59 7.58
N LEU A 86 3.27 1.80 7.79
CA LEU A 86 2.65 3.09 7.55
C LEU A 86 3.17 4.17 8.50
N LEU A 87 3.12 3.90 9.82
CA LEU A 87 3.53 4.88 10.83
C LEU A 87 4.99 5.29 10.66
N SER A 88 5.89 4.33 10.52
CA SER A 88 7.32 4.62 10.37
C SER A 88 7.65 5.25 9.02
N GLY A 89 6.91 4.91 7.96
CA GLY A 89 7.02 5.54 6.65
C GLY A 89 6.57 7.00 6.65
N LEU A 90 5.44 7.30 7.27
CA LEU A 90 4.97 8.67 7.47
C LEU A 90 5.93 9.48 8.35
N ALA A 91 6.45 8.87 9.42
CA ALA A 91 7.45 9.50 10.28
C ALA A 91 8.74 9.82 9.54
N THR A 92 9.26 8.87 8.76
CA THR A 92 10.48 9.06 7.98
C THR A 92 10.29 10.08 6.86
N TYR A 93 9.14 10.05 6.20
CA TYR A 93 8.77 11.06 5.20
C TYR A 93 8.66 12.45 5.81
N GLY A 94 7.96 12.57 6.95
CA GLY A 94 7.79 13.82 7.69
C GLY A 94 9.11 14.38 8.20
N TRP A 95 10.05 13.52 8.63
CA TRP A 95 11.38 13.94 9.02
C TRP A 95 12.20 14.45 7.83
N GLN A 96 12.21 13.75 6.70
CA GLN A 96 13.01 14.13 5.53
C GLN A 96 12.47 15.34 4.78
N ARG A 97 11.16 15.35 4.52
CA ARG A 97 10.50 16.42 3.74
C ARG A 97 10.05 17.58 4.62
N GLY A 98 9.95 17.39 5.93
CA GLY A 98 9.38 18.33 6.89
C GLY A 98 7.88 18.10 7.11
N TRP A 99 7.46 18.10 8.38
CA TRP A 99 6.07 17.84 8.78
C TRP A 99 5.05 18.75 8.12
N LYS A 100 5.37 20.04 7.90
CA LYS A 100 4.49 20.97 7.19
C LYS A 100 4.19 20.51 5.76
N ASN A 101 5.20 19.98 5.05
CA ASN A 101 5.04 19.49 3.69
C ASN A 101 4.23 18.18 3.65
N LEU A 102 4.45 17.27 4.60
CA LEU A 102 3.61 16.07 4.74
C LEU A 102 2.13 16.44 4.88
N TRP A 103 1.79 17.37 5.79
CA TRP A 103 0.41 17.81 5.98
C TRP A 103 -0.14 18.51 4.74
N ALA A 104 0.67 19.31 4.04
CA ALA A 104 0.27 19.93 2.78
C ALA A 104 -0.03 18.88 1.69
N ASP A 105 0.78 17.83 1.58
CA ASP A 105 0.56 16.73 0.64
C ASP A 105 -0.74 15.98 0.97
N LEU A 106 -0.97 15.65 2.26
CA LEU A 106 -2.21 15.00 2.72
C LEU A 106 -3.44 15.87 2.48
N ALA A 107 -3.33 17.18 2.72
CA ALA A 107 -4.39 18.15 2.46
C ALA A 107 -4.72 18.28 0.97
N THR A 108 -3.88 17.79 0.05
CA THR A 108 -4.22 17.75 -1.38
C THR A 108 -5.16 16.63 -1.76
N ILE A 109 -5.34 15.59 -0.92
CA ILE A 109 -6.20 14.44 -1.22
C ILE A 109 -7.66 14.87 -1.46
N PRO A 110 -8.31 15.63 -0.54
CA PRO A 110 -9.69 16.06 -0.77
C PRO A 110 -9.82 16.97 -2.00
N ARG A 111 -8.81 17.80 -2.28
CA ARG A 111 -8.81 18.68 -3.44
C ARG A 111 -8.75 17.89 -4.75
N ARG A 112 -7.84 16.91 -4.85
CA ARG A 112 -7.72 16.01 -6.03
C ARG A 112 -8.99 15.18 -6.23
N PHE A 113 -9.61 14.75 -5.14
CA PHE A 113 -10.90 14.07 -5.18
C PHE A 113 -11.98 14.97 -5.78
N GLY A 114 -12.12 16.20 -5.29
CA GLY A 114 -13.07 17.19 -5.81
C GLY A 114 -12.82 17.54 -7.29
N GLU A 115 -11.56 17.80 -7.66
CA GLU A 115 -11.14 18.07 -9.04
C GLU A 115 -11.53 16.92 -9.98
N THR A 116 -11.20 15.68 -9.61
CA THR A 116 -11.53 14.50 -10.43
C THR A 116 -13.04 14.29 -10.55
N MET A 117 -13.80 14.48 -9.46
CA MET A 117 -15.26 14.41 -9.48
C MET A 117 -15.90 15.50 -10.35
N SER A 118 -15.31 16.69 -10.38
CA SER A 118 -15.80 17.82 -11.19
C SER A 118 -15.55 17.63 -12.70
N GLN A 119 -14.47 16.94 -13.07
CA GLN A 119 -14.14 16.68 -14.48
C GLN A 119 -15.03 15.62 -15.13
N SER A 120 -15.34 14.53 -14.41
CA SER A 120 -16.20 13.46 -14.92
C SER A 120 -16.89 12.71 -13.79
N ARG A 121 -18.01 13.24 -13.29
CA ARG A 121 -18.73 12.69 -12.14
C ARG A 121 -19.12 11.23 -12.34
N SER A 122 -19.67 10.85 -13.50
CA SER A 122 -20.15 9.49 -13.76
C SER A 122 -19.01 8.48 -13.76
N ALA A 123 -17.94 8.77 -14.50
CA ALA A 123 -16.82 7.86 -14.61
C ALA A 123 -16.00 7.81 -13.30
N ALA A 124 -15.80 8.94 -12.61
CA ALA A 124 -15.17 8.98 -11.27
C ALA A 124 -15.95 8.14 -10.25
N THR A 125 -17.28 8.29 -10.21
CA THR A 125 -18.14 7.47 -9.34
C THR A 125 -18.06 5.99 -9.71
N ALA A 126 -18.03 5.65 -11.00
CA ALA A 126 -17.89 4.27 -11.43
C ALA A 126 -16.56 3.65 -10.95
N MET A 127 -15.43 4.36 -11.08
CA MET A 127 -14.13 3.87 -10.62
C MET A 127 -14.04 3.80 -9.09
N LEU A 128 -14.66 4.74 -8.38
CA LEU A 128 -14.76 4.72 -6.93
C LEU A 128 -15.52 3.47 -6.45
N LEU A 129 -16.72 3.23 -6.99
CA LEU A 129 -17.54 2.05 -6.68
C LEU A 129 -16.85 0.75 -7.09
N TRP A 130 -16.04 0.78 -8.13
CA TRP A 130 -15.21 -0.34 -8.53
C TRP A 130 -14.16 -0.68 -7.47
N GLY A 131 -13.42 0.32 -6.98
CA GLY A 131 -12.47 0.15 -5.88
C GLY A 131 -13.14 -0.34 -4.60
N VAL A 132 -14.30 0.22 -4.24
CA VAL A 132 -15.11 -0.23 -3.11
C VAL A 132 -15.51 -1.70 -3.27
N SER A 133 -15.91 -2.10 -4.47
CA SER A 133 -16.27 -3.49 -4.75
C SER A 133 -15.10 -4.45 -4.55
N ILE A 134 -13.95 -4.15 -5.17
CA ILE A 134 -12.76 -5.00 -5.07
C ILE A 134 -12.33 -5.17 -3.61
N SER A 135 -12.21 -4.06 -2.89
CA SER A 135 -11.80 -4.07 -1.49
C SER A 135 -12.77 -4.85 -0.59
N LEU A 136 -14.08 -4.68 -0.75
CA LEU A 136 -15.07 -5.44 0.02
C LEU A 136 -15.08 -6.94 -0.30
N VAL A 137 -14.71 -7.33 -1.52
CA VAL A 137 -14.54 -8.75 -1.86
C VAL A 137 -13.25 -9.28 -1.22
N ILE A 138 -12.15 -8.55 -1.32
CA ILE A 138 -10.87 -8.92 -0.69
C ILE A 138 -11.02 -8.98 0.84
N SER A 139 -11.81 -8.09 1.43
CA SER A 139 -12.02 -8.02 2.88
C SER A 139 -12.66 -9.29 3.45
N THR A 140 -13.39 -10.06 2.63
CA THR A 140 -13.92 -11.37 3.05
C THR A 140 -12.84 -12.41 3.38
N LEU A 141 -11.60 -12.16 2.94
CA LEU A 141 -10.43 -13.05 3.07
C LEU A 141 -9.43 -12.60 4.13
N ILE A 142 -9.56 -11.38 4.63
CA ILE A 142 -8.65 -10.80 5.62
C ILE A 142 -9.43 -10.45 6.88
N SER A 143 -8.72 -10.27 7.99
CA SER A 143 -9.37 -9.80 9.21
C SER A 143 -9.75 -8.32 9.08
N SER A 144 -10.81 -7.90 9.78
CA SER A 144 -11.26 -6.50 9.81
C SER A 144 -10.15 -5.53 10.27
N ALA A 145 -9.25 -6.01 11.14
CA ALA A 145 -8.06 -5.29 11.56
C ALA A 145 -7.14 -4.98 10.37
N VAL A 146 -6.82 -6.01 9.58
CA VAL A 146 -6.00 -5.87 8.37
C VAL A 146 -6.70 -4.94 7.37
N SER A 147 -8.03 -5.02 7.22
CA SER A 147 -8.80 -4.09 6.38
C SER A 147 -8.54 -2.63 6.79
N LEU A 148 -8.61 -2.30 8.08
CA LEU A 148 -8.32 -0.94 8.55
C LEU A 148 -6.90 -0.47 8.20
N ALA A 149 -5.88 -1.28 8.51
CA ALA A 149 -4.49 -0.91 8.25
C ALA A 149 -4.23 -0.76 6.74
N LEU A 150 -4.73 -1.69 5.93
CA LEU A 150 -4.60 -1.63 4.48
C LEU A 150 -5.36 -0.44 3.90
N GLY A 151 -6.55 -0.10 4.42
CA GLY A 151 -7.30 1.09 4.03
C GLY A 151 -6.54 2.38 4.27
N LEU A 152 -5.87 2.51 5.43
CA LEU A 152 -5.00 3.64 5.74
C LEU A 152 -3.77 3.71 4.81
N VAL A 153 -3.15 2.55 4.53
CA VAL A 153 -2.03 2.46 3.57
C VAL A 153 -2.47 2.90 2.18
N LEU A 154 -3.59 2.41 1.67
CA LEU A 154 -4.10 2.80 0.36
C LEU A 154 -4.46 4.28 0.30
N LEU A 155 -5.09 4.82 1.35
CA LEU A 155 -5.43 6.24 1.43
C LEU A 155 -4.19 7.14 1.38
N THR A 156 -3.13 6.77 2.11
CA THR A 156 -1.87 7.52 2.10
C THR A 156 -1.12 7.37 0.79
N LEU A 157 -1.12 6.17 0.19
CA LEU A 157 -0.54 5.93 -1.12
C LEU A 157 -1.29 6.62 -2.25
N ALA A 158 -2.60 6.87 -2.12
CA ALA A 158 -3.42 7.49 -3.16
C ALA A 158 -2.88 8.84 -3.63
N ALA A 159 -2.29 9.65 -2.74
CA ALA A 159 -1.66 10.93 -3.11
C ALA A 159 -0.30 10.81 -3.79
N THR A 160 0.30 9.61 -3.79
CA THR A 160 1.70 9.39 -4.16
C THR A 160 1.85 8.79 -5.56
N PRO A 161 3.00 9.02 -6.23
CA PRO A 161 3.34 8.29 -7.46
C PRO A 161 3.34 6.77 -7.27
N ILE A 162 3.70 6.31 -6.07
CA ILE A 162 3.73 4.88 -5.70
C ILE A 162 2.33 4.26 -5.82
N GLY A 163 1.30 4.94 -5.30
CA GLY A 163 -0.08 4.46 -5.42
C GLY A 163 -0.53 4.31 -6.87
N THR A 164 -0.13 5.24 -7.74
CA THR A 164 -0.43 5.16 -9.18
C THR A 164 0.15 3.88 -9.81
N ILE A 165 1.40 3.54 -9.46
CA ILE A 165 2.08 2.32 -9.96
C ILE A 165 1.44 1.06 -9.38
N LEU A 166 1.19 1.04 -8.06
CA LEU A 166 0.55 -0.09 -7.38
C LEU A 166 -0.80 -0.41 -8.03
N ASN A 167 -1.59 0.63 -8.28
CA ASN A 167 -2.88 0.49 -8.93
C ASN A 167 -2.76 0.06 -10.40
N PHE A 168 -1.73 0.49 -11.14
CA PHE A 168 -1.45 -0.08 -12.47
C PHE A 168 -1.12 -1.57 -12.41
N ALA A 169 -0.32 -2.01 -11.42
CA ALA A 169 -0.01 -3.42 -11.21
C ALA A 169 -1.27 -4.21 -10.83
N LEU A 170 -2.11 -3.66 -9.96
CA LEU A 170 -3.36 -4.28 -9.52
C LEU A 170 -4.37 -4.38 -10.68
N ILE A 171 -4.53 -3.31 -11.47
CA ILE A 171 -5.33 -3.34 -12.70
C ILE A 171 -4.80 -4.38 -13.69
N ARG A 172 -3.47 -4.55 -13.82
CA ARG A 172 -2.89 -5.58 -14.70
C ARG A 172 -3.15 -6.99 -14.20
N LEU A 173 -2.90 -7.24 -12.92
CA LEU A 173 -3.18 -8.51 -12.28
C LEU A 173 -4.67 -8.86 -12.47
N TRP A 174 -5.54 -7.88 -12.24
CA TRP A 174 -6.96 -8.05 -12.45
C TRP A 174 -7.35 -8.26 -13.90
N LYS A 175 -6.79 -7.51 -14.86
CA LYS A 175 -6.98 -7.75 -16.29
C LYS A 175 -6.47 -9.13 -16.72
N ALA A 176 -5.46 -9.67 -16.06
CA ALA A 176 -5.01 -11.03 -16.31
C ALA A 176 -6.00 -12.06 -15.73
N LEU A 177 -6.43 -11.89 -14.48
CA LEU A 177 -7.42 -12.75 -13.82
C LEU A 177 -8.78 -12.73 -14.53
N CYS A 178 -9.25 -11.54 -14.91
CA CYS A 178 -10.48 -11.32 -15.67
C CYS A 178 -10.26 -11.30 -17.19
N GLY A 179 -9.05 -11.60 -17.68
CA GLY A 179 -8.75 -11.67 -19.12
C GLY A 179 -9.56 -12.76 -19.83
N ILE A 180 -10.07 -13.71 -19.05
CA ILE A 180 -11.05 -14.72 -19.48
C ILE A 180 -12.44 -14.10 -19.72
N ALA A 181 -12.74 -12.95 -19.12
CA ALA A 181 -14.09 -12.36 -19.07
C ALA A 181 -14.18 -10.89 -19.55
N THR A 182 -13.10 -10.23 -19.95
CA THR A 182 -13.14 -8.81 -20.33
C THR A 182 -13.36 -8.59 -21.83
N PRO A 183 -14.50 -8.00 -22.25
CA PRO A 183 -14.67 -7.53 -23.63
C PRO A 183 -13.77 -6.32 -23.89
N LYS A 184 -13.31 -6.17 -25.14
CA LYS A 184 -12.46 -5.06 -25.63
C LYS A 184 -13.14 -3.70 -25.37
N ALA A 185 -12.80 -3.04 -24.27
CA ALA A 185 -13.27 -1.69 -23.98
C ALA A 185 -12.56 -0.68 -24.90
N GLY A 186 -13.32 0.24 -25.48
CA GLY A 186 -12.79 1.27 -26.38
C GLY A 186 -11.73 2.16 -25.72
N VAL A 187 -10.76 2.59 -26.52
CA VAL A 187 -9.51 3.28 -26.11
C VAL A 187 -9.76 4.61 -25.35
N GLY A 188 -10.95 5.23 -25.48
CA GLY A 188 -11.25 6.56 -24.95
C GLY A 188 -11.62 6.65 -23.46
N ALA A 189 -12.20 5.60 -22.85
CA ALA A 189 -12.72 5.69 -21.48
C ALA A 189 -11.66 5.45 -20.37
N VAL A 190 -10.47 4.96 -20.74
CA VAL A 190 -9.43 4.48 -19.82
C VAL A 190 -8.46 5.58 -19.40
N LEU A 191 -8.44 6.72 -20.09
CA LEU A 191 -7.32 7.66 -20.01
C LEU A 191 -7.43 8.77 -18.96
N LEU A 192 -8.60 9.02 -18.35
CA LEU A 192 -8.80 10.21 -17.51
C LEU A 192 -9.40 9.99 -16.13
N VAL A 193 -10.10 8.88 -15.87
CA VAL A 193 -10.55 8.57 -14.50
C VAL A 193 -9.52 7.70 -13.82
N GLY A 194 -8.58 8.39 -13.21
CA GLY A 194 -7.28 7.88 -12.85
C GLY A 194 -7.28 6.85 -11.71
N PRO A 195 -6.18 6.09 -11.61
CA PRO A 195 -5.82 5.23 -10.48
C PRO A 195 -6.18 5.72 -9.08
N PHE A 196 -6.18 7.04 -8.90
CA PHE A 196 -6.59 7.72 -7.69
C PHE A 196 -8.00 7.33 -7.20
N MET A 197 -9.02 7.36 -8.07
CA MET A 197 -10.41 7.08 -7.65
C MET A 197 -10.61 5.63 -7.23
N VAL A 198 -9.92 4.70 -7.90
CA VAL A 198 -9.95 3.28 -7.53
C VAL A 198 -9.34 3.09 -6.14
N MET A 199 -8.14 3.63 -5.87
CA MET A 199 -7.51 3.51 -4.55
C MET A 199 -8.31 4.16 -3.42
N ILE A 200 -8.93 5.33 -3.65
CA ILE A 200 -9.83 5.94 -2.67
C ILE A 200 -11.04 5.02 -2.43
N GLY A 201 -11.58 4.43 -3.49
CA GLY A 201 -12.67 3.45 -3.40
C GLY A 201 -12.25 2.23 -2.60
N GLU A 202 -11.06 1.70 -2.84
CA GLU A 202 -10.51 0.57 -2.10
C GLU A 202 -10.33 0.90 -0.61
N ALA A 203 -9.77 2.06 -0.30
CA ALA A 203 -9.65 2.52 1.08
C ALA A 203 -11.03 2.62 1.76
N LEU A 204 -12.02 3.22 1.07
CA LEU A 204 -13.39 3.34 1.58
C LEU A 204 -14.05 1.98 1.81
N GLY A 205 -13.93 1.03 0.87
CA GLY A 205 -14.51 -0.30 1.03
C GLY A 205 -13.87 -1.05 2.20
N LEU A 206 -12.56 -0.94 2.41
CA LEU A 206 -11.89 -1.52 3.58
C LEU A 206 -12.32 -0.85 4.90
N PHE A 207 -12.54 0.47 4.92
CA PHE A 207 -13.09 1.15 6.10
C PHE A 207 -14.53 0.73 6.39
N VAL A 208 -15.34 0.53 5.35
CA VAL A 208 -16.71 0.04 5.49
C VAL A 208 -16.72 -1.39 6.04
N ASP A 209 -15.84 -2.26 5.54
CA ASP A 209 -15.65 -3.61 6.09
C ASP A 209 -15.25 -3.56 7.56
N TRP A 210 -14.29 -2.72 7.94
CA TRP A 210 -13.88 -2.58 9.33
C TRP A 210 -15.03 -2.13 10.24
N LEU A 211 -15.87 -1.19 9.79
CA LEU A 211 -17.01 -0.67 10.55
C LEU A 211 -18.14 -1.71 10.72
N ILE A 212 -18.47 -2.45 9.68
CA ILE A 212 -19.57 -3.42 9.70
C ILE A 212 -19.09 -4.75 10.32
N GLY A 213 -17.92 -5.21 9.86
CA GLY A 213 -17.26 -6.49 10.16
C GLY A 213 -18.08 -7.74 9.85
N SER A 214 -19.20 -7.60 9.13
CA SER A 214 -19.99 -8.72 8.62
C SER A 214 -19.58 -8.96 7.18
N TRP A 215 -18.89 -10.09 6.95
CA TRP A 215 -18.44 -10.48 5.62
C TRP A 215 -19.60 -10.60 4.63
N LEU A 216 -20.79 -11.03 5.08
CA LEU A 216 -21.95 -11.18 4.22
C LEU A 216 -22.46 -9.83 3.73
N ILE A 217 -22.57 -8.85 4.65
CA ILE A 217 -22.97 -7.48 4.30
C ILE A 217 -21.92 -6.85 3.40
N GLY A 218 -20.63 -6.99 3.74
CA GLY A 218 -19.52 -6.51 2.92
C GLY A 218 -19.56 -7.08 1.51
N LEU A 219 -19.82 -8.38 1.39
CA LEU A 219 -19.93 -9.05 0.10
C LEU A 219 -21.12 -8.55 -0.73
N ILE A 220 -22.31 -8.46 -0.12
CA ILE A 220 -23.51 -7.96 -0.80
C ILE A 220 -23.26 -6.52 -1.28
N LEU A 221 -22.71 -5.67 -0.42
CA LEU A 221 -22.39 -4.28 -0.76
C LEU A 221 -21.32 -4.18 -1.85
N GLY A 222 -20.33 -5.07 -1.82
CA GLY A 222 -19.31 -5.19 -2.86
C GLY A 222 -19.91 -5.56 -4.21
N LEU A 223 -20.83 -6.53 -4.24
CA LEU A 223 -21.54 -6.94 -5.46
C LEU A 223 -22.43 -5.82 -6.01
N VAL A 224 -23.19 -5.15 -5.14
CA VAL A 224 -24.02 -3.99 -5.51
C VAL A 224 -23.15 -2.87 -6.09
N SER A 225 -21.99 -2.59 -5.47
CA SER A 225 -21.05 -1.56 -5.94
C SER A 225 -20.44 -1.92 -7.30
N ALA A 226 -20.10 -3.19 -7.55
CA ALA A 226 -19.64 -3.65 -8.86
C ALA A 226 -20.72 -3.47 -9.94
N ILE A 227 -21.96 -3.86 -9.65
CA ILE A 227 -23.07 -3.72 -10.61
C ILE A 227 -23.32 -2.24 -10.92
N ALA A 228 -23.39 -1.39 -9.89
CA ALA A 228 -23.55 0.05 -10.05
C ALA A 228 -22.40 0.67 -10.85
N SER A 229 -21.16 0.27 -10.57
CA SER A 229 -19.98 0.69 -11.32
C SER A 229 -20.09 0.34 -12.81
N VAL A 230 -20.48 -0.89 -13.15
CA VAL A 230 -20.64 -1.34 -14.54
C VAL A 230 -21.77 -0.59 -15.26
N ILE A 231 -22.91 -0.37 -14.58
CA ILE A 231 -24.03 0.39 -15.15
C ILE A 231 -23.58 1.81 -15.50
N LEU A 232 -22.89 2.48 -14.58
CA LEU A 232 -22.37 3.84 -14.78
C LEU A 232 -21.28 3.89 -15.86
N ALA A 233 -20.42 2.86 -15.95
CA ALA A 233 -19.30 2.84 -16.88
C ALA A 233 -19.68 2.46 -18.31
N ARG A 234 -20.70 1.62 -18.51
CA ARG A 234 -20.96 0.99 -19.82
C ARG A 234 -22.40 1.09 -20.33
N GLY A 235 -23.39 1.33 -19.47
CA GLY A 235 -24.80 1.23 -19.87
C GLY A 235 -25.22 -0.17 -20.34
N VAL A 236 -24.55 -1.24 -19.87
CA VAL A 236 -24.77 -2.65 -20.28
C VAL A 236 -25.54 -3.42 -19.21
N SER A 237 -26.25 -4.50 -19.58
CA SER A 237 -27.08 -5.29 -18.66
C SER A 237 -26.25 -6.10 -17.64
N ALA A 238 -26.70 -6.05 -16.37
CA ALA A 238 -26.01 -6.50 -15.16
C ALA A 238 -25.71 -8.01 -15.07
N THR A 239 -26.31 -8.83 -15.92
CA THR A 239 -26.44 -10.28 -15.71
C THR A 239 -25.11 -11.05 -15.84
N LYS A 240 -24.20 -10.63 -16.73
CA LYS A 240 -22.93 -11.35 -16.97
C LYS A 240 -21.86 -11.08 -15.90
N ALA A 241 -21.90 -9.92 -15.25
CA ALA A 241 -20.98 -9.57 -14.17
C ALA A 241 -21.28 -10.34 -12.88
N ALA A 242 -22.56 -10.62 -12.62
CA ALA A 242 -23.01 -11.34 -11.43
C ALA A 242 -22.48 -12.80 -11.39
N VAL A 243 -22.41 -13.48 -12.54
CA VAL A 243 -22.00 -14.90 -12.62
C VAL A 243 -20.52 -15.10 -12.25
N VAL A 244 -19.63 -14.21 -12.70
CA VAL A 244 -18.19 -14.29 -12.39
C VAL A 244 -17.93 -13.99 -10.91
N LEU A 245 -18.64 -13.02 -10.33
CA LEU A 245 -18.51 -12.66 -8.92
C LEU A 245 -19.09 -13.75 -8.00
N PHE A 246 -20.17 -14.42 -8.40
CA PHE A 246 -20.78 -15.52 -7.65
C PHE A 246 -19.90 -16.79 -7.61
N GLY A 247 -19.22 -17.10 -8.73
CA GLY A 247 -18.29 -18.23 -8.79
C GLY A 247 -17.06 -18.05 -7.89
N LEU A 248 -16.51 -16.82 -7.83
CA LEU A 248 -15.37 -16.49 -6.98
C LEU A 248 -15.73 -16.57 -5.49
N THR A 249 -16.94 -16.16 -5.11
CA THR A 249 -17.38 -16.14 -3.71
C THR A 249 -17.63 -17.52 -3.11
N LEU A 250 -18.20 -18.44 -3.90
CA LEU A 250 -18.39 -19.83 -3.49
C LEU A 250 -17.07 -20.60 -3.32
N GLY A 251 -16.05 -20.25 -4.09
CA GLY A 251 -14.71 -20.82 -3.93
C GLY A 251 -14.03 -20.36 -2.64
N LEU A 252 -14.24 -19.09 -2.25
CA LEU A 252 -13.58 -18.48 -1.11
C LEU A 252 -14.24 -18.82 0.24
N SER A 253 -15.54 -19.13 0.26
CA SER A 253 -16.25 -19.51 1.50
C SER A 253 -15.79 -20.84 2.10
N ASN A 254 -15.14 -21.71 1.31
CA ASN A 254 -14.66 -23.03 1.74
C ASN A 254 -13.28 -23.01 2.41
N LEU A 255 -12.59 -21.87 2.50
CA LEU A 255 -11.23 -21.75 3.06
C LEU A 255 -11.19 -21.39 4.55
N ARG A 256 -12.31 -21.43 5.28
CA ARG A 256 -12.34 -21.02 6.70
C ARG A 256 -11.99 -22.17 7.64
N THR A 257 -10.91 -21.97 8.41
CA THR A 257 -10.36 -22.88 9.42
C THR A 257 -11.04 -22.78 10.78
N ARG A 258 -10.78 -23.82 11.59
CA ARG A 258 -11.54 -24.32 12.75
C ARG A 258 -11.26 -23.59 14.07
N ALA A 259 -12.18 -23.78 15.01
CA ALA A 259 -12.24 -23.17 16.34
C ALA A 259 -11.14 -23.62 17.32
N ALA A 260 -10.80 -22.74 18.26
CA ALA A 260 -9.93 -23.00 19.40
C ALA A 260 -10.68 -22.81 20.74
N TRP A 261 -10.11 -23.38 21.81
CA TRP A 261 -10.75 -23.74 23.09
C TRP A 261 -10.36 -22.79 24.24
N ALA A 262 -11.15 -22.79 25.32
CA ALA A 262 -10.90 -22.06 26.57
C ALA A 262 -9.99 -22.86 27.55
N ASP A 263 -9.27 -22.16 28.44
CA ASP A 263 -8.27 -22.62 29.46
C ASP A 263 -6.79 -22.47 29.06
N ASP A 264 -6.33 -21.27 28.67
CA ASP A 264 -5.02 -21.16 28.01
C ASP A 264 -4.12 -19.96 28.41
N GLY A 265 -4.48 -19.16 29.41
CA GLY A 265 -3.53 -18.22 30.02
C GLY A 265 -4.06 -16.82 30.30
N GLY A 266 -5.36 -16.70 30.51
CA GLY A 266 -6.01 -15.45 30.88
C GLY A 266 -5.49 -14.85 32.18
N TRP A 267 -5.61 -13.53 32.26
CA TRP A 267 -5.28 -12.74 33.44
C TRP A 267 -6.19 -13.07 34.63
N ASN A 268 -7.48 -13.27 34.37
CA ASN A 268 -8.47 -13.61 35.39
C ASN A 268 -8.48 -15.11 35.73
N GLU A 269 -7.94 -15.96 34.86
CA GLU A 269 -7.78 -17.40 35.09
C GLU A 269 -6.58 -17.72 35.98
N CYS A 270 -5.59 -16.81 36.01
CA CYS A 270 -4.39 -16.94 36.82
C CYS A 270 -4.71 -16.84 38.31
N VAL A 271 -4.25 -17.84 39.06
CA VAL A 271 -4.29 -17.88 40.53
C VAL A 271 -2.86 -17.92 41.05
N SER A 272 -2.55 -17.03 41.99
CA SER A 272 -1.25 -16.99 42.65
C SER A 272 -1.03 -18.20 43.57
N ALA A 273 0.20 -18.37 44.06
CA ALA A 273 0.52 -19.43 45.02
C ALA A 273 -0.27 -19.33 46.34
N SER A 274 -0.80 -18.15 46.70
CA SER A 274 -1.68 -17.95 47.87
C SER A 274 -3.13 -18.36 47.61
N GLY A 275 -3.50 -18.72 46.37
CA GLY A 275 -4.88 -19.01 46.00
C GLY A 275 -5.70 -17.76 45.63
N GLU A 276 -5.08 -16.58 45.60
CA GLU A 276 -5.74 -15.33 45.22
C GLU A 276 -5.63 -15.08 43.69
N PRO A 277 -6.69 -14.60 43.03
CA PRO A 277 -6.65 -14.24 41.61
C PRO A 277 -5.57 -13.21 41.30
N CYS A 278 -4.84 -13.39 40.20
CA CYS A 278 -3.76 -12.49 39.79
C CYS A 278 -4.28 -11.06 39.52
N SER A 279 -5.55 -10.92 39.13
CA SER A 279 -6.23 -9.63 38.95
C SER A 279 -6.27 -8.75 40.20
N ASP A 280 -6.31 -9.36 41.39
CA ASP A 280 -6.57 -8.65 42.64
C ASP A 280 -5.27 -8.21 43.35
N LEU A 281 -4.13 -8.73 42.90
CA LEU A 281 -2.82 -8.55 43.53
C LEU A 281 -2.00 -7.37 42.98
N GLY A 282 -2.57 -6.58 42.05
CA GLY A 282 -1.88 -5.44 41.45
C GLY A 282 -0.57 -5.83 40.76
N LEU A 283 0.54 -5.13 41.09
CA LEU A 283 1.86 -5.43 40.50
C LEU A 283 2.37 -6.83 40.86
N ALA A 284 2.05 -7.34 42.06
CA ALA A 284 2.42 -8.70 42.44
C ALA A 284 1.69 -9.75 41.57
N GLY A 285 0.45 -9.45 41.17
CA GLY A 285 -0.32 -10.24 40.22
C GLY A 285 0.34 -10.34 38.85
N VAL A 286 1.02 -9.26 38.39
CA VAL A 286 1.71 -9.27 37.10
C VAL A 286 2.84 -10.27 37.10
N PHE A 287 3.66 -10.27 38.16
CA PHE A 287 4.73 -11.24 38.33
C PHE A 287 4.20 -12.67 38.53
N ALA A 288 3.08 -12.83 39.24
CA ALA A 288 2.44 -14.14 39.39
C ALA A 288 1.95 -14.69 38.03
N TRP A 289 1.32 -13.85 37.20
CA TRP A 289 0.89 -14.22 35.85
C TRP A 289 2.06 -14.60 34.95
N PHE A 290 3.17 -13.85 34.97
CA PHE A 290 4.38 -14.21 34.23
C PHE A 290 4.93 -15.60 34.58
N GLY A 291 4.64 -16.12 35.78
CA GLY A 291 5.01 -17.46 36.22
C GLY A 291 3.95 -18.54 35.95
N SER A 292 2.79 -18.19 35.40
CA SER A 292 1.69 -19.13 35.13
C SER A 292 1.96 -19.97 33.87
N GLU A 293 1.35 -21.16 33.79
CA GLU A 293 1.58 -22.11 32.68
C GLU A 293 1.17 -21.54 31.31
N GLY A 294 0.12 -20.70 31.24
CA GLY A 294 -0.37 -20.11 29.98
C GLY A 294 0.37 -18.86 29.52
N ALA A 295 1.04 -18.13 30.43
CA ALA A 295 1.71 -16.88 30.07
C ALA A 295 2.83 -17.07 29.04
N GLY A 296 3.56 -18.20 29.07
CA GLY A 296 4.59 -18.50 28.08
C GLY A 296 4.05 -18.53 26.65
N ALA A 297 2.88 -19.14 26.44
CA ALA A 297 2.23 -19.22 25.14
C ALA A 297 1.67 -17.86 24.69
N VAL A 298 1.09 -17.08 25.61
CA VAL A 298 0.67 -15.69 25.34
C VAL A 298 1.86 -14.82 24.91
N LEU A 299 2.99 -14.89 25.62
CA LEU A 299 4.19 -14.11 25.31
C LEU A 299 4.83 -14.53 23.98
N ALA A 300 4.84 -15.82 23.67
CA ALA A 300 5.35 -16.35 22.41
C ALA A 300 4.49 -15.89 21.23
N ASN A 301 3.16 -16.03 21.32
CA ASN A 301 2.25 -15.53 20.29
C ASN A 301 2.31 -14.00 20.17
N ALA A 302 2.50 -13.27 21.28
CA ALA A 302 2.67 -11.82 21.23
C ALA A 302 3.96 -11.41 20.52
N ALA A 303 5.02 -12.21 20.65
CA ALA A 303 6.30 -11.96 20.00
C ALA A 303 6.19 -12.07 18.47
N VAL A 304 5.24 -12.86 17.95
CA VAL A 304 4.90 -12.88 16.52
C VAL A 304 4.41 -11.50 16.08
N GLY A 305 3.41 -10.93 16.76
CA GLY A 305 2.91 -9.58 16.49
C GLY A 305 3.99 -8.51 16.62
N GLY A 306 4.81 -8.57 17.68
CA GLY A 306 5.99 -7.72 17.84
C GLY A 306 6.99 -7.84 16.68
N THR A 307 7.28 -9.05 16.21
CA THR A 307 8.18 -9.29 15.08
C THR A 307 7.65 -8.66 13.80
N PHE A 308 6.37 -8.87 13.49
CA PHE A 308 5.72 -8.22 12.34
C PHE A 308 5.72 -6.70 12.45
N ALA A 309 5.49 -6.15 13.64
CA ALA A 309 5.60 -4.71 13.90
C ALA A 309 7.02 -4.18 13.64
N GLY A 310 8.05 -4.86 14.15
CA GLY A 310 9.45 -4.49 13.95
C GLY A 310 9.89 -4.56 12.50
N VAL A 311 9.52 -5.62 11.79
CA VAL A 311 9.75 -5.78 10.34
C VAL A 311 8.98 -4.70 9.56
N GLY A 312 7.73 -4.47 9.91
CA GLY A 312 6.91 -3.41 9.33
C GLY A 312 7.58 -2.05 9.46
N ALA A 313 8.06 -1.70 10.66
CA ALA A 313 8.79 -0.45 10.87
C ALA A 313 10.05 -0.35 9.98
N ALA A 314 10.83 -1.42 9.84
CA ALA A 314 12.01 -1.41 8.96
C ALA A 314 11.63 -1.16 7.49
N LEU A 315 10.57 -1.80 7.00
CA LEU A 315 10.05 -1.60 5.65
C LEU A 315 9.55 -0.18 5.46
N GLY A 316 8.73 0.30 6.39
CA GLY A 316 8.11 1.61 6.37
C GLY A 316 9.13 2.74 6.33
N VAL A 317 10.15 2.68 7.19
CA VAL A 317 11.25 3.65 7.21
C VAL A 317 11.82 3.86 5.80
N GLY A 318 12.20 2.77 5.13
CA GLY A 318 12.78 2.93 3.81
C GLY A 318 11.75 3.32 2.74
N LEU A 319 10.49 2.87 2.80
CA LEU A 319 9.44 3.32 1.89
C LEU A 319 9.18 4.83 2.02
N GLY A 320 9.18 5.35 3.25
CA GLY A 320 9.08 6.78 3.55
C GLY A 320 10.21 7.58 2.93
N SER A 321 11.44 7.05 2.97
CA SER A 321 12.62 7.70 2.36
C SER A 321 12.55 7.78 0.84
N VAL A 322 12.08 6.71 0.19
CA VAL A 322 11.87 6.67 -1.26
C VAL A 322 10.78 7.66 -1.65
N ALA A 323 9.67 7.67 -0.93
CA ALA A 323 8.58 8.61 -1.17
C ALA A 323 9.04 10.07 -1.03
N ALA A 324 9.83 10.40 -0.01
CA ALA A 324 10.37 11.74 0.20
C ALA A 324 11.32 12.15 -0.95
N SER A 325 12.18 11.25 -1.39
CA SER A 325 13.12 11.50 -2.48
C SER A 325 12.41 11.73 -3.82
N LEU A 326 11.39 10.92 -4.12
CA LEU A 326 10.56 11.08 -5.32
C LEU A 326 9.79 12.41 -5.29
N ALA A 327 9.30 12.80 -4.12
CA ALA A 327 8.65 14.09 -3.92
C ALA A 327 9.58 15.27 -4.20
N VAL A 328 10.84 15.22 -3.72
CA VAL A 328 11.84 16.25 -3.99
C VAL A 328 12.18 16.32 -5.48
N ALA A 329 12.40 15.16 -6.13
CA ALA A 329 12.67 15.10 -7.56
C ALA A 329 11.51 15.68 -8.40
N ALA A 330 10.26 15.38 -8.02
CA ALA A 330 9.08 15.94 -8.67
C ALA A 330 8.97 17.47 -8.50
N ALA A 331 9.31 17.99 -7.32
CA ALA A 331 9.33 19.43 -7.06
C ALA A 331 10.41 20.15 -7.88
N GLN A 332 11.61 19.56 -7.98
CA GLN A 332 12.71 20.10 -8.80
C GLN A 332 12.37 20.11 -10.30
N ALA A 333 11.78 19.02 -10.82
CA ALA A 333 11.34 18.95 -12.21
C ALA A 333 10.26 20.00 -12.56
N ALA A 334 9.44 20.40 -11.59
CA ALA A 334 8.46 21.47 -11.78
C ALA A 334 9.09 22.88 -11.79
N SER A 335 10.29 23.03 -11.22
CA SER A 335 10.97 24.31 -11.03
C SER A 335 11.93 24.71 -12.15
N VAL A 336 11.94 23.99 -13.28
CA VAL A 336 12.70 24.36 -14.50
C VAL A 336 11.79 25.15 -15.45
N PRO A 337 11.69 26.50 -15.32
CA PRO A 337 10.94 27.33 -16.24
C PRO A 337 11.69 27.36 -17.58
N GLY A 338 11.14 26.70 -18.60
CA GLY A 338 11.68 26.76 -19.97
C GLY A 338 11.48 25.50 -20.81
N GLN A 339 11.24 24.34 -20.20
CA GLN A 339 11.19 23.06 -20.95
C GLN A 339 9.77 22.52 -21.20
N ARG A 340 8.73 23.28 -20.82
CA ARG A 340 7.32 22.82 -20.86
C ARG A 340 6.56 23.00 -22.19
N SER A 341 7.18 23.41 -23.30
CA SER A 341 6.39 23.78 -24.49
C SER A 341 6.93 23.36 -25.88
N ALA A 342 7.69 22.27 -26.02
CA ALA A 342 8.06 21.79 -27.37
C ALA A 342 7.44 20.45 -27.80
N GLY A 343 6.99 19.57 -26.89
CA GLY A 343 6.73 18.17 -27.25
C GLY A 343 5.30 17.63 -27.16
N ALA A 344 4.39 18.26 -26.39
CA ALA A 344 3.12 17.60 -26.01
C ALA A 344 1.89 18.05 -26.83
N GLY A 345 2.05 18.88 -27.86
CA GLY A 345 0.92 19.49 -28.56
C GLY A 345 1.16 19.80 -30.03
N ARG A 346 1.49 18.78 -30.85
CA ARG A 346 1.34 18.85 -32.30
C ARG A 346 1.16 17.45 -32.92
N HIS A 347 0.09 16.76 -32.51
CA HIS A 347 -0.67 15.91 -33.43
C HIS A 347 -1.97 16.66 -33.76
N ALA A 348 -1.83 17.89 -34.24
CA ALA A 348 -2.88 18.50 -35.05
C ALA A 348 -2.74 17.88 -36.44
N ALA A 349 -3.81 17.24 -36.88
CA ALA A 349 -4.13 16.79 -38.23
C ALA A 349 -2.99 16.93 -39.25
N GLU A 350 -2.46 15.78 -39.69
CA GLU A 350 -1.81 15.65 -40.98
C GLU A 350 -2.82 16.10 -42.06
N PRO A 351 -2.64 17.26 -42.73
CA PRO A 351 -3.37 17.52 -43.94
C PRO A 351 -2.79 16.60 -45.01
N ALA A 352 -3.69 15.99 -45.79
CA ALA A 352 -3.35 15.15 -46.92
C ALA A 352 -2.16 15.70 -47.71
N GLN A 353 -1.10 14.89 -47.82
CA GLN A 353 0.01 15.13 -48.74
C GLN A 353 -0.55 15.16 -50.17
N ALA A 354 -0.71 16.37 -50.71
CA ALA A 354 -0.58 16.59 -52.13
C ALA A 354 0.91 16.46 -52.46
N GLU A 355 1.21 15.55 -53.37
CA GLU A 355 2.50 15.36 -54.03
C GLU A 355 2.97 16.68 -54.70
N PRO A 356 4.23 17.08 -54.50
CA PRO A 356 4.93 17.82 -55.53
C PRO A 356 6.28 17.17 -55.85
N ALA A 357 6.42 16.88 -57.14
CA ALA A 357 7.59 17.08 -57.98
C ALA A 357 8.98 17.03 -57.31
N GLN A 358 9.72 16.02 -57.76
CA GLN A 358 11.18 15.95 -57.76
C GLN A 358 11.83 17.30 -58.12
N ALA A 359 12.74 17.79 -57.28
CA ALA A 359 13.77 18.74 -57.68
C ALA A 359 15.02 18.55 -56.81
N GLU A 360 16.10 18.22 -57.52
CA GLU A 360 17.51 18.53 -57.28
C GLU A 360 18.17 18.18 -55.93
N GLN A 361 19.03 17.17 -56.01
CA GLN A 361 20.15 16.93 -55.10
C GLN A 361 21.12 18.12 -55.14
N VAL A 362 21.29 18.80 -54.02
CA VAL A 362 22.50 19.58 -53.74
C VAL A 362 23.34 18.76 -52.76
N GLN A 363 24.40 18.17 -53.30
CA GLN A 363 25.54 17.67 -52.55
C GLN A 363 26.34 18.88 -52.05
N ASP A 364 26.43 19.05 -50.74
CA ASP A 364 27.46 19.90 -50.12
C ASP A 364 28.28 19.10 -49.09
N GLU A 365 29.56 19.42 -49.13
CA GLU A 365 30.77 18.81 -48.59
C GLU A 365 30.77 18.23 -47.16
N PRO A 366 31.66 17.24 -46.91
CA PRO A 366 32.02 16.81 -45.55
C PRO A 366 33.02 17.78 -44.91
N VAL A 367 32.61 18.49 -43.87
CA VAL A 367 33.53 19.27 -43.02
C VAL A 367 34.35 18.31 -42.14
N GLN A 368 35.65 18.29 -42.39
CA GLN A 368 36.66 17.60 -41.58
C GLN A 368 36.93 18.33 -40.26
N ALA A 369 36.92 17.53 -39.19
CA ALA A 369 37.76 17.53 -37.98
C ALA A 369 38.21 18.85 -37.32
N GLU A 370 37.88 18.96 -36.03
CA GLU A 370 38.80 19.51 -35.03
C GLU A 370 38.64 18.75 -33.69
N PRO A 371 39.69 18.08 -33.18
CA PRO A 371 39.68 17.44 -31.86
C PRO A 371 40.10 18.43 -30.77
N PRO A 372 39.33 18.62 -29.69
CA PRO A 372 39.79 19.39 -28.54
C PRO A 372 40.77 18.57 -27.69
N GLN A 373 41.96 19.13 -27.61
CA GLN A 373 43.10 18.95 -26.71
C GLN A 373 42.84 18.25 -25.37
N ALA A 374 43.73 17.31 -25.07
CA ALA A 374 43.99 16.79 -23.74
C ALA A 374 44.81 17.82 -22.94
N ASP A 375 44.24 18.39 -21.89
CA ASP A 375 44.99 19.09 -20.87
C ASP A 375 45.49 18.11 -19.80
N SER A 376 46.77 18.28 -19.49
CA SER A 376 47.61 17.41 -18.66
C SER A 376 47.22 17.37 -17.18
N PRO A 377 47.57 16.29 -16.47
CA PRO A 377 47.49 16.22 -15.02
C PRO A 377 48.65 16.99 -14.40
N ALA A 378 48.35 18.07 -13.68
CA ALA A 378 49.32 18.76 -12.83
C ALA A 378 49.02 18.46 -11.36
N ASP A 379 49.91 17.68 -10.76
CA ASP A 379 50.51 17.89 -9.44
C ASP A 379 49.66 18.58 -8.35
N GLN A 380 49.21 17.78 -7.37
CA GLN A 380 49.16 18.24 -5.97
C GLN A 380 49.70 17.14 -5.05
N PRO A 381 50.91 17.31 -4.48
CA PRO A 381 51.34 16.63 -3.27
C PRO A 381 50.85 17.39 -2.04
N TRP A 382 51.10 16.84 -0.84
CA TRP A 382 50.94 17.46 0.50
C TRP A 382 49.47 17.49 1.00
N GLN A 383 49.07 17.00 2.18
CA GLN A 383 49.75 16.91 3.47
C GLN A 383 49.03 15.93 4.41
N ALA A 384 49.82 15.20 5.18
CA ALA A 384 49.43 14.50 6.41
C ALA A 384 49.54 15.45 7.63
N ALA A 385 48.92 15.02 8.75
CA ALA A 385 48.89 15.54 10.13
C ALA A 385 47.49 16.09 10.51
N ALA A 386 46.83 15.66 11.58
CA ALA A 386 47.26 14.98 12.81
C ALA A 386 46.17 14.02 13.34
#